data_AF-A0A1C5LHI4-F1
#
_entry.id   AF-A0A1C5LHI4-F1
#
_cell.length_a   1.000
_cell.length_b   1.000
_cell.length_c   1.000
_cell.angle_alpha   90.00
_cell.angle_beta   90.00
_cell.angle_gamma   90.00
#
_symmetry.space_group_name_H-M   'P 1'
#
loop_
_entity.id
_entity.type
_entity.pdbx_description
1 polymer ?
#
loop_
_entity_poly.entity_id
_entity_poly.type
_entity_poly.pdbx_seq_one_letter_code
_entity_poly.pdbx_strand_id
1 'polypeptide(L)'
;MNERKFTVKGYVKVRVTVVTAKELPLHNANSDPDLILKNEQFSASELIFEATETTEISQEINLHEDQPEPVKILKESFSIVENHRQITSGKLVINGTILSEILYLGLEDHENTLCCLRNKTDFTQFIMADNDLDSDLIEISFAGDDLKASVETRSQIMITGTVTSSVHGYRTRSIPVISDAYHKKNDIRFDMCSRPLSCIAGTVSGELSSREVVNIDEEKGRPEKLLCATGTITELCGTAGQGRIVLEGSIPVKILALDSDGNPFVIESTVPLRGTLDMPALENSPDTTEIAISASIKDLWFDSINSRQLEINISVSIEIWAIRHCVFHTIENLCISESASSVRTPSIALYVTGPDDTLWDIAKRYRTDTESIAAVNDLDAGQPLSAGTRLLVVR
;
A
#
# COMPACT_ATOMS: atom_id res chain seq x y z
N MET A 1 -48.04 -7.62 -11.71
CA MET A 1 -46.57 -7.67 -11.55
C MET A 1 -46.28 -7.95 -10.09
N ASN A 2 -45.77 -9.14 -9.76
CA ASN A 2 -45.31 -9.47 -8.41
C ASN A 2 -43.99 -8.74 -8.18
N GLU A 3 -43.98 -7.72 -7.32
CA GLU A 3 -42.74 -7.16 -6.79
C GLU A 3 -42.08 -8.24 -5.92
N ARG A 4 -41.17 -9.02 -6.52
CA ARG A 4 -40.31 -9.93 -5.77
C ARG A 4 -39.41 -9.06 -4.89
N LYS A 5 -39.74 -8.97 -3.61
CA LYS A 5 -38.82 -8.46 -2.59
C LYS A 5 -37.60 -9.37 -2.57
N PHE A 6 -36.47 -8.89 -3.06
CA PHE A 6 -35.19 -9.58 -2.90
C PHE A 6 -34.43 -8.94 -1.74
N THR A 7 -33.81 -9.76 -0.91
CA THR A 7 -32.95 -9.32 0.19
C THR A 7 -31.52 -9.55 -0.23
N VAL A 8 -30.78 -8.47 -0.42
CA VAL A 8 -29.32 -8.54 -0.65
C VAL A 8 -28.65 -8.57 0.72
N LYS A 9 -27.85 -9.61 0.97
CA LYS A 9 -26.91 -9.66 2.09
C LYS A 9 -25.52 -9.61 1.50
N GLY A 10 -24.71 -8.66 1.95
CA GLY A 10 -23.32 -8.50 1.51
C GLY A 10 -22.43 -8.18 2.69
N TYR A 11 -21.14 -8.38 2.51
CA TYR A 11 -20.10 -7.95 3.45
C TYR A 11 -19.32 -6.81 2.79
N VAL A 12 -19.19 -5.69 3.49
CA VAL A 12 -18.36 -4.57 3.06
C VAL A 12 -17.09 -4.62 3.88
N LYS A 13 -15.94 -4.73 3.19
CA LYS A 13 -14.63 -4.58 3.81
C LYS A 13 -14.08 -3.22 3.41
N VAL A 14 -13.81 -2.37 4.41
CA VAL A 14 -13.20 -1.06 4.21
C VAL A 14 -11.80 -1.11 4.80
N ARG A 15 -10.78 -0.83 3.98
CA ARG A 15 -9.44 -0.51 4.49
C ARG A 15 -9.35 1.02 4.55
N VAL A 16 -8.94 1.54 5.70
CA VAL A 16 -8.76 2.98 5.93
C VAL A 16 -7.32 3.21 6.34
N THR A 17 -6.58 3.99 5.55
CA THR A 17 -5.27 4.51 5.94
C THR A 17 -5.49 5.91 6.50
N VAL A 18 -5.08 6.14 7.75
CA VAL A 18 -5.21 7.46 8.40
C VAL A 18 -3.83 8.11 8.44
N VAL A 19 -3.66 9.17 7.65
CA VAL A 19 -2.47 10.04 7.72
C VAL A 19 -2.79 11.20 8.66
N THR A 20 -1.94 11.45 9.64
CA THR A 20 -2.12 12.54 10.61
C THR A 20 -0.91 13.43 10.62
N ALA A 21 -1.11 14.72 10.34
CA ALA A 21 -0.08 15.74 10.54
C ALA A 21 0.27 15.80 12.03
N LYS A 22 1.56 15.64 12.35
CA LYS A 22 2.09 15.76 13.71
C LYS A 22 3.22 16.78 13.73
N GLU A 23 3.03 17.83 14.52
CA GLU A 23 4.15 18.70 14.88
C GLU A 23 4.99 18.03 15.96
N LEU A 24 6.27 17.86 15.64
CA LEU A 24 7.26 17.32 16.57
C LEU A 24 8.05 18.50 17.12
N PRO A 25 7.94 18.83 18.42
CA PRO A 25 8.75 19.87 19.02
C PRO A 25 10.21 19.39 19.01
N LEU A 26 11.00 19.90 18.06
CA LEU A 26 12.43 19.68 18.04
C LEU A 26 13.08 20.70 18.97
N HIS A 27 13.59 20.24 20.11
CA HIS A 27 14.33 21.10 21.01
C HIS A 27 15.69 21.44 20.41
N ASN A 28 15.85 22.66 19.91
CA ASN A 28 17.17 23.24 19.63
C ASN A 28 17.80 23.66 20.97
N ALA A 29 18.32 22.70 21.76
CA ALA A 29 19.05 23.06 22.98
C ALA A 29 20.48 23.44 22.59
N ASN A 30 20.68 24.72 22.28
CA ASN A 30 22.00 25.27 21.97
C ASN A 30 22.23 26.64 22.63
N SER A 31 22.01 26.72 23.95
CA SER A 31 22.44 27.90 24.74
C SER A 31 23.38 27.57 25.90
N ASP A 32 23.39 26.34 26.42
CA ASP A 32 24.23 25.94 27.56
C ASP A 32 25.24 24.83 27.15
N PRO A 33 26.55 25.10 27.15
CA PRO A 33 27.58 24.11 26.78
C PRO A 33 27.75 22.97 27.81
N ASP A 34 27.22 23.12 29.02
CA ASP A 34 27.24 22.07 30.04
C ASP A 34 26.01 21.15 29.98
N LEU A 35 25.03 21.44 29.12
CA LEU A 35 23.90 20.58 28.83
C LEU A 35 24.27 19.59 27.73
N ILE A 36 24.24 18.29 28.04
CA ILE A 36 24.56 17.21 27.13
C ILE A 36 23.27 16.51 26.71
N LEU A 37 23.08 16.37 25.40
CA LEU A 37 21.88 15.81 24.79
C LEU A 37 22.22 14.55 24.00
N LYS A 38 21.39 13.52 24.14
CA LYS A 38 21.47 12.31 23.33
C LYS A 38 20.67 12.52 22.06
N ASN A 39 21.36 12.76 20.96
CA ASN A 39 20.73 12.90 19.66
C ASN A 39 20.57 11.53 19.00
N GLU A 40 19.36 11.25 18.53
CA GLU A 40 19.04 10.09 17.72
C GLU A 40 18.41 10.55 16.40
N GLN A 41 18.49 9.71 15.36
CA GLN A 41 17.84 9.97 14.08
C GLN A 41 16.80 8.91 13.80
N PHE A 42 15.60 9.35 13.45
CA PHE A 42 14.51 8.46 13.03
C PHE A 42 14.07 8.78 11.62
N SER A 43 13.68 7.76 10.87
CA SER A 43 13.04 7.92 9.57
C SER A 43 11.54 7.80 9.71
N ALA A 44 10.80 8.70 9.07
CA ALA A 44 9.35 8.63 8.96
C ALA A 44 8.91 9.04 7.56
N SER A 45 7.75 8.55 7.14
CA SER A 45 7.13 8.96 5.88
C SER A 45 6.27 10.19 6.10
N GLU A 46 6.60 11.24 5.38
CA GLU A 46 5.86 12.50 5.32
C GLU A 46 5.02 12.52 4.05
N LEU A 47 3.72 12.84 4.18
CA LEU A 47 2.86 13.12 3.03
C LEU A 47 3.23 14.53 2.53
N ILE A 48 3.77 14.62 1.33
CA ILE A 48 4.27 15.87 0.74
C ILE A 48 3.47 16.32 -0.48
N PHE A 49 2.59 15.46 -1.00
CA PHE A 49 1.78 15.75 -2.16
C PHE A 49 0.41 15.08 -2.04
N GLU A 50 -0.64 15.83 -2.33
CA GLU A 50 -2.01 15.34 -2.42
C GLU A 50 -2.69 16.02 -3.61
N ALA A 51 -3.32 15.22 -4.47
CA ALA A 51 -4.07 15.72 -5.59
C ALA A 51 -5.29 14.85 -5.85
N THR A 52 -6.33 15.45 -6.41
CA THR A 52 -7.48 14.73 -6.97
C THR A 52 -7.78 15.33 -8.33
N GLU A 53 -7.73 14.50 -9.36
CA GLU A 53 -7.94 14.91 -10.75
C GLU A 53 -9.01 14.05 -11.38
N THR A 54 -9.86 14.66 -12.20
CA THR A 54 -10.96 13.97 -12.88
C THR A 54 -10.76 14.06 -14.39
N THR A 55 -11.04 12.97 -15.10
CA THR A 55 -11.00 12.93 -16.57
C THR A 55 -12.32 12.43 -17.12
N GLU A 56 -12.88 13.17 -18.06
CA GLU A 56 -14.07 12.76 -18.78
C GLU A 56 -13.74 11.63 -19.75
N ILE A 57 -14.57 10.60 -19.72
CA ILE A 57 -14.52 9.46 -20.62
C ILE A 57 -15.68 9.57 -21.58
N SER A 58 -15.39 9.51 -22.87
CA SER A 58 -16.36 9.39 -23.95
C SER A 58 -15.78 8.46 -24.99
N GLN A 59 -16.21 7.20 -24.96
CA GLN A 59 -15.66 6.14 -25.80
C GLN A 59 -16.78 5.46 -26.58
N GLU A 60 -16.68 5.46 -27.90
CA GLU A 60 -17.51 4.64 -28.78
C GLU A 60 -16.89 3.26 -28.94
N ILE A 61 -17.69 2.21 -28.75
CA ILE A 61 -17.31 0.82 -28.95
C ILE A 61 -18.15 0.26 -30.08
N ASN A 62 -17.50 -0.09 -31.19
CA ASN A 62 -18.14 -0.77 -32.30
C ASN A 62 -18.30 -2.25 -31.95
N LEU A 63 -19.50 -2.78 -32.19
CA LEU A 63 -19.74 -4.21 -32.15
C LEU A 63 -19.04 -4.88 -33.34
N HIS A 64 -18.56 -6.10 -33.13
CA HIS A 64 -18.02 -6.93 -34.21
C HIS A 64 -19.14 -7.39 -35.15
N GLU A 65 -18.81 -7.76 -36.40
CA GLU A 65 -19.80 -8.18 -37.42
C GLU A 65 -20.63 -9.41 -37.00
N ASP A 66 -20.08 -10.25 -36.12
CA ASP A 66 -20.72 -11.44 -35.56
C ASP A 66 -21.56 -11.16 -34.31
N GLN A 67 -21.58 -9.91 -33.81
CA GLN A 67 -22.34 -9.53 -32.63
C GLN A 67 -23.71 -8.95 -33.00
N PRO A 68 -24.81 -9.46 -32.40
CA PRO A 68 -26.16 -8.98 -32.64
C PRO A 68 -26.37 -7.50 -32.28
N GLU A 69 -27.29 -6.82 -32.98
CA GLU A 69 -27.65 -5.42 -32.77
C GLU A 69 -28.06 -5.18 -31.30
N PRO A 70 -27.43 -4.25 -30.57
CA PRO A 70 -27.73 -4.05 -29.16
C PRO A 70 -29.07 -3.34 -28.99
N VAL A 71 -30.02 -3.99 -28.31
CA VAL A 71 -31.36 -3.45 -28.04
C VAL A 71 -31.42 -2.81 -26.66
N LYS A 72 -30.83 -3.47 -25.66
CA LYS A 72 -30.93 -3.04 -24.27
C LYS A 72 -29.77 -3.55 -23.42
N ILE A 73 -29.11 -2.65 -22.72
CA ILE A 73 -28.11 -3.02 -21.69
C ILE A 73 -28.84 -3.54 -20.45
N LEU A 74 -28.40 -4.70 -19.96
CA LEU A 74 -28.94 -5.39 -18.79
C LEU A 74 -28.07 -5.19 -17.55
N LYS A 75 -26.76 -5.20 -17.74
CA LYS A 75 -25.76 -4.99 -16.69
C LYS A 75 -24.48 -4.44 -17.30
N GLU A 76 -23.88 -3.51 -16.59
CA GLU A 76 -22.56 -2.94 -16.89
C GLU A 76 -21.65 -3.12 -15.68
N SER A 77 -20.36 -3.29 -15.94
CA SER A 77 -19.32 -3.39 -14.92
C SER A 77 -18.07 -2.72 -15.45
N PHE A 78 -17.51 -1.82 -14.64
CA PHE A 78 -16.27 -1.11 -14.94
C PHE A 78 -15.23 -1.42 -13.88
N SER A 79 -13.98 -1.61 -14.29
CA SER A 79 -12.84 -1.78 -13.38
C SER A 79 -11.67 -0.98 -13.94
N ILE A 80 -11.02 -0.20 -13.08
CA ILE A 80 -9.95 0.70 -13.47
C ILE A 80 -8.64 0.11 -12.98
N VAL A 81 -7.68 -0.03 -13.89
CA VAL A 81 -6.37 -0.61 -13.60
C VAL A 81 -5.31 0.39 -14.02
N GLU A 82 -4.36 0.64 -13.13
CA GLU A 82 -3.17 1.38 -13.52
C GLU A 82 -2.24 0.50 -14.35
N ASN A 83 -1.80 1.04 -15.48
CA ASN A 83 -0.78 0.39 -16.31
C ASN A 83 0.62 0.90 -15.97
N HIS A 84 0.75 2.22 -15.79
CA HIS A 84 2.04 2.87 -15.57
C HIS A 84 1.86 4.28 -15.00
N ARG A 85 2.74 4.66 -14.07
CA ARG A 85 2.94 6.04 -13.60
C ARG A 85 4.37 6.49 -13.84
N GLN A 86 4.55 7.75 -14.21
CA GLN A 86 5.86 8.39 -14.30
C GLN A 86 5.78 9.88 -14.01
N ILE A 87 6.88 10.45 -13.53
CA ILE A 87 7.02 11.89 -13.35
C ILE A 87 7.90 12.42 -14.48
N THR A 88 7.39 13.40 -15.24
CA THR A 88 8.11 14.01 -16.36
C THR A 88 7.88 15.51 -16.36
N SER A 89 8.95 16.29 -16.24
CA SER A 89 8.90 17.75 -16.35
C SER A 89 7.88 18.42 -15.40
N GLY A 90 7.85 18.01 -14.13
CA GLY A 90 6.93 18.56 -13.12
C GLY A 90 5.47 18.13 -13.29
N LYS A 91 5.23 17.01 -13.99
CA LYS A 91 3.91 16.41 -14.15
C LYS A 91 3.98 14.93 -13.83
N LEU A 92 3.04 14.47 -13.00
CA LEU A 92 2.72 13.07 -12.85
C LEU A 92 1.82 12.67 -14.03
N VAL A 93 2.28 11.70 -14.82
CA VAL A 93 1.55 11.09 -15.93
C VAL A 93 1.07 9.73 -15.46
N ILE A 94 -0.24 9.53 -15.44
CA ILE A 94 -0.89 8.28 -15.05
C ILE A 94 -1.54 7.69 -16.29
N ASN A 95 -1.14 6.48 -16.67
CA ASN A 95 -1.79 5.69 -17.71
C ASN A 95 -2.61 4.59 -17.04
N GLY A 96 -3.90 4.55 -17.34
CA GLY A 96 -4.79 3.51 -16.86
C GLY A 96 -5.66 2.94 -17.97
N THR A 97 -6.29 1.81 -17.69
CA THR A 97 -7.28 1.16 -18.55
C THR A 97 -8.57 0.96 -17.77
N ILE A 98 -9.68 1.32 -18.41
CA ILE A 98 -11.03 0.95 -17.98
C ILE A 98 -11.37 -0.36 -18.66
N LEU A 99 -11.50 -1.42 -17.87
CA LEU A 99 -12.03 -2.71 -18.29
C LEU A 99 -13.55 -2.67 -18.15
N SER A 100 -14.25 -2.87 -19.26
CA SER A 100 -15.71 -2.87 -19.31
C SER A 100 -16.24 -4.24 -19.70
N GLU A 101 -17.25 -4.71 -18.97
CA GLU A 101 -18.04 -5.89 -19.30
C GLU A 101 -19.52 -5.51 -19.32
N ILE A 102 -20.14 -5.61 -20.50
CA ILE A 102 -21.49 -5.11 -20.77
C ILE A 102 -22.35 -6.28 -21.23
N LEU A 103 -23.29 -6.70 -20.37
CA LEU A 103 -24.31 -7.70 -20.70
C LEU A 103 -25.51 -6.97 -21.30
N TYR A 104 -25.93 -7.38 -22.51
CA TYR A 104 -27.01 -6.73 -23.23
C TYR A 104 -27.90 -7.75 -23.97
N LEU A 105 -29.11 -7.33 -24.32
CA LEU A 105 -29.98 -8.03 -25.27
C LEU A 105 -29.62 -7.60 -26.67
N GLY A 106 -29.25 -8.56 -27.50
CA GLY A 106 -28.98 -8.40 -28.92
C GLY A 106 -30.17 -8.88 -29.77
N LEU A 107 -30.40 -8.28 -30.94
CA LEU A 107 -31.40 -8.73 -31.89
C LEU A 107 -30.74 -9.60 -32.97
N GLU A 108 -31.11 -10.88 -33.01
CA GLU A 108 -30.62 -11.88 -33.96
C GLU A 108 -31.82 -12.64 -34.53
N ASP A 109 -31.97 -12.72 -35.86
CA ASP A 109 -33.09 -13.39 -36.53
C ASP A 109 -34.51 -13.01 -36.00
N HIS A 110 -34.69 -11.73 -35.65
CA HIS A 110 -35.92 -11.19 -35.04
C HIS A 110 -36.24 -11.68 -33.62
N GLU A 111 -35.29 -12.36 -32.95
CA GLU A 111 -35.38 -12.77 -31.56
C GLU A 111 -34.34 -12.06 -30.69
N ASN A 112 -34.66 -11.88 -29.40
CA ASN A 112 -33.73 -11.31 -28.45
C ASN A 112 -32.81 -12.40 -27.90
N THR A 113 -31.50 -12.23 -28.07
CA THR A 113 -30.47 -13.12 -27.54
C THR A 113 -29.62 -12.41 -26.49
N LEU A 114 -29.07 -13.17 -25.53
CA LEU A 114 -28.16 -12.62 -24.53
C LEU A 114 -26.74 -12.55 -25.11
N CYS A 115 -26.14 -11.37 -24.98
CA CYS A 115 -24.81 -11.06 -25.49
C CYS A 115 -23.96 -10.37 -24.41
N CYS A 116 -22.65 -10.53 -24.51
CA CYS A 116 -21.70 -9.83 -23.67
C CYS A 116 -20.64 -9.16 -24.55
N LEU A 117 -20.40 -7.88 -24.29
CA LEU A 117 -19.32 -7.11 -24.88
C LEU A 117 -18.25 -6.85 -23.82
N ARG A 118 -16.99 -7.15 -24.16
CA ARG A 118 -15.83 -6.77 -23.36
C ARG A 118 -15.01 -5.75 -24.12
N ASN A 119 -14.60 -4.69 -23.44
CA ASN A 119 -13.77 -3.67 -24.05
C ASN A 119 -12.74 -3.11 -23.06
N LYS A 120 -11.60 -2.68 -23.59
CA LYS A 120 -10.55 -1.96 -22.86
C LYS A 120 -10.49 -0.53 -23.40
N THR A 121 -10.65 0.45 -22.52
CA THR A 121 -10.55 1.88 -22.86
C THR A 121 -9.38 2.48 -22.10
N ASP A 122 -8.32 2.86 -22.82
CA ASP A 122 -7.16 3.49 -22.20
C ASP A 122 -7.40 4.98 -21.97
N PHE A 123 -6.87 5.51 -20.87
CA PHE A 123 -6.89 6.93 -20.57
C PHE A 123 -5.54 7.37 -19.99
N THR A 124 -5.25 8.66 -20.13
CA THR A 124 -4.06 9.29 -19.56
C THR A 124 -4.46 10.53 -18.79
N GLN A 125 -3.95 10.67 -17.57
CA GLN A 125 -4.11 11.86 -16.76
C GLN A 125 -2.77 12.56 -16.56
N PHE A 126 -2.84 13.89 -16.51
CA PHE A 126 -1.69 14.75 -16.26
C PHE A 126 -1.98 15.58 -15.02
N ILE A 127 -1.26 15.29 -13.94
CA ILE A 127 -1.41 16.00 -12.67
C ILE A 127 -0.14 16.81 -12.44
N MET A 128 -0.29 18.10 -12.16
CA MET A 128 0.85 18.95 -11.80
C MET A 128 1.47 18.43 -10.51
N ALA A 129 2.77 18.18 -10.53
CA ALA A 129 3.47 17.50 -9.45
C ALA A 129 4.79 18.23 -9.16
N ASP A 130 5.14 18.37 -7.89
CA ASP A 130 6.40 18.99 -7.50
C ASP A 130 7.60 18.11 -7.92
N ASN A 131 8.74 18.73 -8.23
CA ASN A 131 9.90 18.04 -8.81
C ASN A 131 10.60 17.04 -7.86
N ASP A 132 10.32 17.11 -6.56
CA ASP A 132 10.99 16.30 -5.54
C ASP A 132 10.15 15.06 -5.13
N LEU A 133 9.26 14.61 -6.01
CA LEU A 133 8.46 13.41 -5.81
C LEU A 133 9.18 12.19 -6.37
N ASP A 134 9.08 11.09 -5.64
CA ASP A 134 9.52 9.77 -6.07
C ASP A 134 8.30 9.01 -6.60
N SER A 135 8.35 8.55 -7.86
CA SER A 135 7.24 7.81 -8.47
C SER A 135 6.89 6.53 -7.69
N ASP A 136 7.88 5.93 -7.03
CA ASP A 136 7.71 4.69 -6.27
C ASP A 136 7.04 4.92 -4.91
N LEU A 137 6.98 6.18 -4.45
CA LEU A 137 6.33 6.61 -3.21
C LEU A 137 5.06 7.41 -3.47
N ILE A 138 4.42 7.23 -4.63
CA ILE A 138 3.10 7.78 -4.93
C ILE A 138 2.08 6.66 -4.81
N GLU A 139 1.02 6.81 -4.01
CA GLU A 139 -0.14 5.92 -4.00
C GLU A 139 -1.24 6.52 -4.88
N ILE A 140 -1.89 5.70 -5.70
CA ILE A 140 -2.98 6.12 -6.60
C ILE A 140 -4.20 5.24 -6.37
N SER A 141 -5.36 5.87 -6.23
CA SER A 141 -6.66 5.19 -6.20
C SER A 141 -7.60 5.81 -7.23
N PHE A 142 -8.43 4.97 -7.86
CA PHE A 142 -9.36 5.39 -8.91
C PHE A 142 -10.81 5.17 -8.47
N ALA A 143 -11.68 6.11 -8.81
CA ALA A 143 -13.12 6.00 -8.74
C ALA A 143 -13.72 6.24 -10.12
N GLY A 144 -14.72 5.44 -10.48
CA GLY A 144 -15.44 5.53 -11.76
C GLY A 144 -16.93 5.30 -11.57
N ASP A 145 -17.49 5.78 -10.46
CA ASP A 145 -18.86 5.49 -10.02
C ASP A 145 -19.94 6.06 -10.96
N ASP A 146 -19.58 7.02 -11.82
CA ASP A 146 -20.46 7.65 -12.80
C ASP A 146 -20.28 7.12 -14.22
N LEU A 147 -19.37 6.16 -14.45
CA LEU A 147 -19.22 5.46 -15.73
C LEU A 147 -20.50 4.69 -16.06
N LYS A 148 -20.98 4.86 -17.30
CA LYS A 148 -22.19 4.23 -17.82
C LYS A 148 -22.03 3.87 -19.28
N ALA A 149 -22.66 2.76 -19.66
CA ALA A 149 -22.82 2.34 -21.04
C ALA A 149 -24.23 2.67 -21.55
N SER A 150 -24.32 3.18 -22.77
CA SER A 150 -25.59 3.41 -23.48
C SER A 150 -25.52 2.87 -24.90
N VAL A 151 -26.65 2.35 -25.39
CA VAL A 151 -26.78 2.01 -26.81
C VAL A 151 -26.92 3.30 -27.60
N GLU A 152 -25.98 3.57 -28.51
CA GLU A 152 -25.97 4.79 -29.32
C GLU A 152 -26.58 4.54 -30.70
N THR A 153 -26.15 3.45 -31.35
CA THR A 153 -26.64 3.06 -32.67
C THR A 153 -26.86 1.54 -32.74
N ARG A 154 -27.28 1.05 -33.91
CA ARG A 154 -27.50 -0.38 -34.16
C ARG A 154 -26.23 -1.24 -34.10
N SER A 155 -25.06 -0.62 -34.02
CA SER A 155 -23.78 -1.32 -33.99
C SER A 155 -22.78 -0.66 -33.03
N GLN A 156 -23.24 0.22 -32.14
CA GLN A 156 -22.36 0.95 -31.23
C GLN A 156 -22.95 1.09 -29.83
N ILE A 157 -22.09 0.85 -28.85
CA ILE A 157 -22.30 1.18 -27.44
C ILE A 157 -21.33 2.29 -27.05
N MET A 158 -21.82 3.31 -26.37
CA MET A 158 -21.02 4.41 -25.87
C MET A 158 -20.78 4.24 -24.36
N ILE A 159 -19.54 4.41 -23.91
CA ILE A 159 -19.20 4.58 -22.50
C ILE A 159 -19.00 6.08 -22.24
N THR A 160 -19.75 6.61 -21.27
CA THR A 160 -19.62 8.00 -20.79
C THR A 160 -19.50 8.06 -19.28
N GLY A 161 -18.85 9.10 -18.75
CA GLY A 161 -18.71 9.33 -17.32
C GLY A 161 -17.34 9.92 -17.01
N THR A 162 -16.87 9.75 -15.78
CA THR A 162 -15.59 10.27 -15.36
C THR A 162 -14.75 9.22 -14.62
N VAL A 163 -13.44 9.41 -14.67
CA VAL A 163 -12.49 8.72 -13.80
C VAL A 163 -11.85 9.75 -12.90
N THR A 164 -12.04 9.60 -11.60
CA THR A 164 -11.38 10.42 -10.58
C THR A 164 -10.20 9.64 -10.00
N SER A 165 -9.02 10.24 -10.02
CA SER A 165 -7.82 9.69 -9.38
C SER A 165 -7.49 10.50 -8.15
N SER A 166 -7.36 9.82 -7.01
CA SER A 166 -6.83 10.40 -5.77
C SER A 166 -5.39 9.93 -5.58
N VAL A 167 -4.48 10.89 -5.42
CA VAL A 167 -3.05 10.68 -5.43
C VAL A 167 -2.43 11.18 -4.14
N HIS A 168 -1.60 10.34 -3.50
CA HIS A 168 -0.86 10.67 -2.28
C HIS A 168 0.63 10.40 -2.49
N GLY A 169 1.46 11.44 -2.44
CA GLY A 169 2.91 11.34 -2.60
C GLY A 169 3.64 11.49 -1.29
N TYR A 170 4.55 10.56 -1.01
CA TYR A 170 5.31 10.49 0.24
C TYR A 170 6.80 10.75 0.04
N ARG A 171 7.45 11.20 1.11
CA ARG A 171 8.90 11.27 1.21
C ARG A 171 9.37 10.71 2.53
N THR A 172 10.48 9.98 2.51
CA THR A 172 11.17 9.60 3.74
C THR A 172 11.94 10.79 4.30
N ARG A 173 11.58 11.23 5.50
CA ARG A 173 12.23 12.32 6.24
C ARG A 173 13.04 11.77 7.41
N SER A 174 14.29 12.23 7.54
CA SER A 174 15.09 12.03 8.75
C SER A 174 14.76 13.10 9.78
N ILE A 175 14.41 12.67 10.98
CA ILE A 175 13.98 13.49 12.10
C ILE A 175 15.03 13.36 13.20
N PRO A 176 15.82 14.40 13.47
CA PRO A 176 16.70 14.41 14.64
C PRO A 176 15.84 14.56 15.90
N VAL A 177 16.07 13.75 16.92
CA VAL A 177 15.36 13.82 18.20
C VAL A 177 16.32 13.77 19.37
N ILE A 178 15.88 14.31 20.51
CA ILE A 178 16.62 14.19 21.76
C ILE A 178 15.94 13.14 22.62
N SER A 179 16.57 11.97 22.73
CA SER A 179 16.01 10.83 23.46
C SER A 179 16.36 10.85 24.96
N ASP A 180 17.38 11.60 25.34
CA ASP A 180 17.83 11.76 26.73
C ASP A 180 18.68 13.03 26.89
N ALA A 181 18.86 13.47 28.13
CA ALA A 181 19.74 14.59 28.47
C ALA A 181 20.34 14.44 29.88
N TYR A 182 21.44 15.13 30.12
CA TYR A 182 21.96 15.44 31.46
C TYR A 182 22.80 16.71 31.43
N HIS A 183 23.08 17.28 32.60
CA HIS A 183 23.90 18.48 32.71
C HIS A 183 25.13 18.22 33.58
N LYS A 184 26.28 18.74 33.16
CA LYS A 184 27.56 18.54 33.87
C LYS A 184 27.56 19.12 35.30
N LYS A 185 26.82 20.22 35.53
CA LYS A 185 26.88 20.99 36.78
C LYS A 185 25.57 20.94 37.57
N ASN A 186 24.45 21.08 36.88
CA ASN A 186 23.13 21.22 37.49
C ASN A 186 22.31 19.93 37.41
N ASP A 187 21.27 19.85 38.23
CA ASP A 187 20.27 18.81 38.08
C ASP A 187 19.24 19.24 37.02
N ILE A 188 18.77 18.30 36.22
CA ILE A 188 17.75 18.56 35.21
C ILE A 188 16.52 17.66 35.44
N ARG A 189 15.37 18.13 34.96
CA ARG A 189 14.13 17.37 34.88
C ARG A 189 13.53 17.56 33.50
N PHE A 190 12.95 16.50 32.96
CA PHE A 190 12.21 16.52 31.71
C PHE A 190 11.19 15.39 31.75
N ASP A 191 10.18 15.50 30.90
CA ASP A 191 9.17 14.46 30.70
C ASP A 191 9.56 13.61 29.49
N MET A 192 9.40 12.29 29.59
CA MET A 192 9.56 11.40 28.43
C MET A 192 8.24 11.33 27.66
N CYS A 193 8.31 11.62 26.37
CA CYS A 193 7.20 11.57 25.44
C CYS A 193 7.48 10.51 24.37
N SER A 194 6.56 9.57 24.20
CA SER A 194 6.60 8.58 23.13
C SER A 194 5.55 8.92 22.09
N ARG A 195 5.90 8.92 20.80
CA ARG A 195 4.85 8.94 19.76
C ARG A 195 5.10 7.91 18.65
N PRO A 196 4.01 7.34 18.09
CA PRO A 196 4.14 6.40 16.98
C PRO A 196 4.38 7.16 15.69
N LEU A 197 5.30 6.64 14.89
CA LEU A 197 5.59 7.04 13.52
C LEU A 197 5.56 5.81 12.62
N SER A 198 5.29 6.05 11.35
CA SER A 198 5.33 5.03 10.31
C SER A 198 6.35 5.45 9.26
N CYS A 199 7.09 4.48 8.76
CA CYS A 199 8.06 4.66 7.70
C CYS A 199 7.81 3.59 6.65
N ILE A 200 7.59 4.02 5.42
CA ILE A 200 7.59 3.16 4.25
C ILE A 200 9.00 2.59 4.13
N ALA A 201 9.11 1.28 4.32
CA ALA A 201 10.36 0.54 4.19
C ALA A 201 10.67 0.23 2.72
N GLY A 202 9.63 0.06 1.90
CA GLY A 202 9.75 -0.13 0.47
C GLY A 202 8.38 -0.31 -0.17
N THR A 203 8.36 -0.15 -1.50
CA THR A 203 7.21 -0.43 -2.35
C THR A 203 7.63 -1.40 -3.46
N VAL A 204 6.69 -2.23 -3.92
CA VAL A 204 6.89 -3.07 -5.10
C VAL A 204 5.59 -3.23 -5.86
N SER A 205 5.67 -3.09 -7.17
CA SER A 205 4.57 -3.37 -8.09
C SER A 205 4.88 -4.59 -8.93
N GLY A 206 3.86 -5.37 -9.27
CA GLY A 206 4.03 -6.57 -10.07
C GLY A 206 2.71 -7.13 -10.59
N GLU A 207 2.82 -8.15 -11.43
CA GLU A 207 1.68 -8.87 -11.97
C GLU A 207 1.74 -10.34 -11.55
N LEU A 208 0.60 -10.88 -11.12
CA LEU A 208 0.42 -12.31 -10.91
C LEU A 208 -0.60 -12.84 -11.90
N SER A 209 -0.36 -14.04 -12.41
CA SER A 209 -1.32 -14.78 -13.21
C SER A 209 -1.58 -16.14 -12.61
N SER A 210 -2.82 -16.61 -12.73
CA SER A 210 -3.21 -17.94 -12.31
C SER A 210 -4.16 -18.57 -13.32
N ARG A 211 -3.99 -19.87 -13.53
CA ARG A 211 -4.77 -20.70 -14.45
C ARG A 211 -5.46 -21.78 -13.65
N GLU A 212 -6.78 -21.88 -13.81
CA GLU A 212 -7.61 -22.88 -13.14
C GLU A 212 -8.44 -23.65 -14.18
N VAL A 213 -8.59 -24.96 -14.00
CA VAL A 213 -9.46 -25.80 -14.82
C VAL A 213 -10.63 -26.29 -13.97
N VAL A 214 -11.82 -25.83 -14.32
CA VAL A 214 -13.05 -26.09 -13.58
C VAL A 214 -13.80 -27.24 -14.23
N ASN A 215 -14.15 -28.25 -13.44
CA ASN A 215 -15.06 -29.30 -13.90
C ASN A 215 -16.51 -28.84 -13.69
N ILE A 216 -17.31 -28.94 -14.75
CA ILE A 216 -18.71 -28.57 -14.77
C ILE A 216 -19.53 -29.76 -14.27
N ASP A 217 -20.30 -29.52 -13.20
CA ASP A 217 -21.20 -30.51 -12.62
C ASP A 217 -22.38 -30.78 -13.57
N GLU A 218 -22.69 -32.04 -13.82
CA GLU A 218 -23.79 -32.43 -14.73
C GLU A 218 -25.16 -31.94 -14.22
N GLU A 219 -25.34 -31.80 -12.91
CA GLU A 219 -26.59 -31.30 -12.32
C GLU A 219 -26.79 -29.79 -12.53
N LYS A 220 -25.71 -29.03 -12.79
CA LYS A 220 -25.76 -27.57 -12.95
C LYS A 220 -26.03 -27.11 -14.39
N GLY A 221 -26.11 -28.04 -15.33
CA GLY A 221 -26.28 -27.76 -16.77
C GLY A 221 -24.95 -27.78 -17.52
N ARG A 222 -25.00 -28.15 -18.81
CA ARG A 222 -23.85 -28.09 -19.72
C ARG A 222 -23.92 -26.77 -20.50
N PRO A 223 -22.88 -25.93 -20.47
CA PRO A 223 -22.90 -24.67 -21.18
C PRO A 223 -22.82 -24.93 -22.68
N GLU A 224 -23.78 -24.39 -23.43
CA GLU A 224 -23.67 -24.24 -24.87
C GLU A 224 -22.97 -22.93 -25.22
N LYS A 225 -23.26 -21.85 -24.47
CA LYS A 225 -22.67 -20.52 -24.65
C LYS A 225 -22.23 -19.94 -23.32
N LEU A 226 -21.00 -19.43 -23.25
CA LEU A 226 -20.51 -18.65 -22.11
C LEU A 226 -20.67 -17.16 -22.43
N LEU A 227 -21.16 -16.38 -21.48
CA LEU A 227 -21.49 -14.97 -21.70
C LEU A 227 -20.48 -14.04 -21.03
N CYS A 228 -20.53 -13.96 -19.69
CA CYS A 228 -19.77 -12.98 -18.92
C CYS A 228 -19.23 -13.59 -17.62
N ALA A 229 -18.17 -13.01 -17.05
CA ALA A 229 -17.69 -13.47 -15.77
C ALA A 229 -17.23 -12.33 -14.87
N THR A 230 -17.55 -12.48 -13.59
CA THR A 230 -17.14 -11.54 -12.56
C THR A 230 -16.18 -12.24 -11.61
N GLY A 231 -14.98 -11.68 -11.46
CA GLY A 231 -14.02 -12.06 -10.44
C GLY A 231 -14.00 -11.02 -9.33
N THR A 232 -13.81 -11.42 -8.08
CA THR A 232 -13.67 -10.49 -6.95
C THR A 232 -12.49 -10.90 -6.09
N ILE A 233 -11.57 -9.98 -5.83
CA ILE A 233 -10.45 -10.23 -4.92
C ILE A 233 -10.98 -10.05 -3.49
N THR A 234 -11.17 -11.15 -2.75
CA THR A 234 -11.74 -11.11 -1.39
C THR A 234 -10.67 -11.01 -0.31
N GLU A 235 -9.66 -11.88 -0.38
CA GLU A 235 -8.57 -11.96 0.59
C GLU A 235 -7.26 -12.22 -0.17
N LEU A 236 -6.37 -11.23 -0.09
CA LEU A 236 -4.99 -11.31 -0.55
C LEU A 236 -4.11 -10.87 0.62
N CYS A 237 -3.28 -11.80 1.10
CA CYS A 237 -2.38 -11.61 2.22
C CYS A 237 -0.94 -11.67 1.72
N GLY A 238 -0.08 -10.88 2.36
CA GLY A 238 1.36 -10.85 2.08
C GLY A 238 2.14 -11.13 3.35
N THR A 239 3.08 -12.06 3.26
CA THR A 239 4.03 -12.34 4.34
C THR A 239 5.42 -11.93 3.89
N ALA A 240 6.04 -11.01 4.62
CA ALA A 240 7.42 -10.60 4.37
C ALA A 240 8.42 -11.59 4.98
N GLY A 241 9.52 -11.86 4.27
CA GLY A 241 10.63 -12.65 4.78
C GLY A 241 11.78 -12.72 3.80
N GLN A 242 13.01 -12.60 4.30
CA GLN A 242 14.26 -12.77 3.51
C GLN A 242 14.30 -11.88 2.25
N GLY A 243 13.87 -10.62 2.36
CA GLY A 243 13.87 -9.68 1.24
C GLY A 243 12.82 -9.97 0.16
N ARG A 244 11.79 -10.75 0.48
CA ARG A 244 10.68 -11.09 -0.43
C ARG A 244 9.34 -10.99 0.27
N ILE A 245 8.29 -10.91 -0.53
CA ILE A 245 6.89 -10.94 -0.08
C ILE A 245 6.19 -12.10 -0.76
N VAL A 246 5.74 -13.07 0.04
CA VAL A 246 4.92 -14.19 -0.43
C VAL A 246 3.47 -13.79 -0.35
N LEU A 247 2.79 -13.85 -1.49
CA LEU A 247 1.38 -13.49 -1.65
C LEU A 247 0.53 -14.75 -1.73
N GLU A 248 -0.53 -14.79 -0.94
CA GLU A 248 -1.53 -15.85 -0.96
C GLU A 248 -2.94 -15.28 -0.90
N GLY A 249 -3.80 -15.76 -1.79
CA GLY A 249 -5.19 -15.36 -1.85
C GLY A 249 -6.01 -16.24 -2.77
N SER A 250 -7.26 -15.84 -2.95
CA SER A 250 -8.19 -16.53 -3.85
C SER A 250 -9.17 -15.55 -4.47
N ILE A 251 -9.58 -15.85 -5.70
CA ILE A 251 -10.51 -15.03 -6.48
C ILE A 251 -11.74 -15.89 -6.77
N PRO A 252 -12.84 -15.72 -6.02
CA PRO A 252 -14.13 -16.26 -6.42
C PRO A 252 -14.54 -15.70 -7.78
N VAL A 253 -14.92 -16.61 -8.68
CA VAL A 253 -15.37 -16.30 -10.05
C VAL A 253 -16.78 -16.83 -10.23
N LYS A 254 -17.64 -16.01 -10.85
CA LYS A 254 -18.95 -16.42 -11.33
C LYS A 254 -19.04 -16.19 -12.83
N ILE A 255 -19.48 -17.20 -13.56
CA ILE A 255 -19.61 -17.16 -15.02
C ILE A 255 -21.07 -17.39 -15.39
N LEU A 256 -21.67 -16.45 -16.12
CA LEU A 256 -23.00 -16.61 -16.68
C LEU A 256 -22.91 -17.40 -17.98
N ALA A 257 -23.71 -18.46 -18.09
CA ALA A 257 -23.78 -19.32 -19.26
C ALA A 257 -25.23 -19.61 -19.67
N LEU A 258 -25.42 -20.09 -20.89
CA LEU A 258 -26.68 -20.60 -21.42
C LEU A 258 -26.56 -22.11 -21.64
N ASP A 259 -27.59 -22.87 -21.29
CA ASP A 259 -27.71 -24.28 -21.64
C ASP A 259 -28.25 -24.46 -23.07
N SER A 260 -28.43 -25.73 -23.48
CA SER A 260 -28.93 -26.09 -24.82
C SER A 260 -30.36 -25.63 -25.13
N ASP A 261 -31.12 -25.27 -24.11
CA ASP A 261 -32.49 -24.75 -24.24
C ASP A 261 -32.50 -23.20 -24.16
N GLY A 262 -31.32 -22.57 -24.08
CA GLY A 262 -31.16 -21.13 -23.93
C GLY A 262 -31.44 -20.61 -22.52
N ASN A 263 -31.58 -21.47 -21.51
CA ASN A 263 -31.81 -21.03 -20.14
C ASN A 263 -30.50 -20.55 -19.48
N PRO A 264 -30.52 -19.40 -18.79
CA PRO A 264 -29.33 -18.90 -18.12
C PRO A 264 -29.06 -19.61 -16.78
N PHE A 265 -27.79 -19.95 -16.55
CA PHE A 265 -27.31 -20.49 -15.28
C PHE A 265 -25.91 -19.94 -14.93
N VAL A 266 -25.48 -20.11 -13.68
CA VAL A 266 -24.20 -19.58 -13.18
C VAL A 266 -23.26 -20.72 -12.78
N ILE A 267 -22.05 -20.70 -13.33
CA ILE A 267 -20.94 -21.55 -12.91
C ILE A 267 -20.12 -20.78 -11.88
N GLU A 268 -19.93 -21.36 -10.69
CA GLU A 268 -19.14 -20.77 -9.61
C GLU A 268 -17.84 -21.55 -9.45
N SER A 269 -16.72 -20.83 -9.34
CA SER A 269 -15.38 -21.39 -9.09
C SER A 269 -14.57 -20.46 -8.20
N THR A 270 -13.40 -20.91 -7.75
CA THR A 270 -12.43 -20.11 -7.01
C THR A 270 -11.05 -20.35 -7.60
N VAL A 271 -10.43 -19.29 -8.12
CA VAL A 271 -9.08 -19.33 -8.67
C VAL A 271 -8.08 -19.00 -7.57
N PRO A 272 -7.16 -19.91 -7.19
CA PRO A 272 -6.13 -19.60 -6.21
C PRO A 272 -5.13 -18.60 -6.80
N LEU A 273 -4.76 -17.58 -6.03
CA LEU A 273 -3.73 -16.60 -6.41
C LEU A 273 -2.53 -16.75 -5.47
N ARG A 274 -1.38 -17.13 -6.03
CA ARG A 274 -0.13 -17.30 -5.29
C ARG A 274 1.02 -16.67 -6.06
N GLY A 275 1.92 -16.00 -5.35
CA GLY A 275 3.05 -15.36 -5.98
C GLY A 275 4.13 -14.95 -5.00
N THR A 276 5.26 -14.49 -5.54
CA THR A 276 6.34 -13.92 -4.74
C THR A 276 6.90 -12.72 -5.49
N LEU A 277 7.03 -11.60 -4.78
CA LEU A 277 7.70 -10.39 -5.28
C LEU A 277 8.94 -10.13 -4.44
N ASP A 278 10.03 -9.74 -5.09
CA ASP A 278 11.26 -9.38 -4.42
C ASP A 278 11.14 -7.95 -3.85
N MET A 279 11.48 -7.78 -2.58
CA MET A 279 11.57 -6.48 -1.92
C MET A 279 12.83 -6.47 -1.03
N PRO A 280 14.01 -6.20 -1.62
CA PRO A 280 15.29 -6.25 -0.90
C PRO A 280 15.34 -5.36 0.34
N ALA A 281 14.55 -4.28 0.37
CA ALA A 281 14.43 -3.39 1.53
C ALA A 281 13.95 -4.08 2.82
N LEU A 282 13.43 -5.31 2.72
CA LEU A 282 12.96 -6.13 3.84
C LEU A 282 13.95 -7.22 4.29
N GLU A 283 15.18 -7.29 3.75
CA GLU A 283 16.14 -8.35 4.10
C GLU A 283 16.45 -8.40 5.60
N ASN A 284 16.49 -7.23 6.26
CA ASN A 284 16.70 -7.09 7.70
C ASN A 284 15.50 -6.44 8.41
N SER A 285 14.30 -6.49 7.82
CA SER A 285 13.13 -5.87 8.45
C SER A 285 12.65 -6.68 9.65
N PRO A 286 12.21 -6.04 10.75
CA PRO A 286 11.60 -6.74 11.87
C PRO A 286 10.26 -7.37 11.46
N ASP A 287 9.85 -8.40 12.21
CA ASP A 287 8.57 -9.11 12.03
C ASP A 287 7.34 -8.20 12.19
N THR A 288 7.51 -6.98 12.71
CA THR A 288 6.44 -5.98 12.91
C THR A 288 6.16 -5.12 11.66
N THR A 289 6.66 -5.51 10.49
CA THR A 289 6.43 -4.78 9.25
C THR A 289 5.02 -5.08 8.72
N GLU A 290 4.20 -4.05 8.61
CA GLU A 290 2.88 -4.15 7.99
C GLU A 290 3.01 -4.23 6.48
N ILE A 291 2.25 -5.12 5.85
CA ILE A 291 2.18 -5.29 4.40
C ILE A 291 0.80 -4.84 3.91
N ALA A 292 0.75 -3.64 3.34
CA ALA A 292 -0.44 -3.12 2.68
C ALA A 292 -0.41 -3.52 1.20
N ILE A 293 -1.49 -4.12 0.71
CA ILE A 293 -1.60 -4.65 -0.66
C ILE A 293 -2.82 -4.02 -1.33
N SER A 294 -2.59 -3.37 -2.46
CA SER A 294 -3.63 -3.00 -3.42
C SER A 294 -3.57 -3.95 -4.61
N ALA A 295 -4.72 -4.40 -5.10
CA ALA A 295 -4.77 -5.34 -6.22
C ALA A 295 -6.01 -5.11 -7.08
N SER A 296 -5.84 -5.26 -8.39
CA SER A 296 -6.92 -5.10 -9.37
C SER A 296 -6.82 -6.18 -10.44
N ILE A 297 -7.96 -6.71 -10.88
CA ILE A 297 -7.99 -7.71 -11.96
C ILE A 297 -7.71 -6.98 -13.28
N LYS A 298 -6.58 -7.29 -13.90
CA LYS A 298 -6.13 -6.73 -15.18
C LYS A 298 -6.75 -7.46 -16.37
N ASP A 299 -6.98 -8.75 -16.22
CA ASP A 299 -7.62 -9.59 -17.23
C ASP A 299 -8.30 -10.79 -16.59
N LEU A 300 -9.48 -11.14 -17.08
CA LEU A 300 -10.19 -12.36 -16.72
C LEU A 300 -10.69 -12.99 -18.02
N TRP A 301 -10.00 -14.06 -18.42
CA TRP A 301 -10.32 -14.84 -19.60
C TRP A 301 -10.86 -16.21 -19.18
N PHE A 302 -11.79 -16.73 -19.97
CA PHE A 302 -12.28 -18.08 -19.79
C PHE A 302 -12.72 -18.65 -21.13
N ASP A 303 -12.68 -19.97 -21.25
CA ASP A 303 -13.21 -20.68 -22.40
C ASP A 303 -13.55 -22.14 -22.06
N SER A 304 -14.40 -22.76 -22.87
CA SER A 304 -14.68 -24.18 -22.78
C SER A 304 -13.52 -24.99 -23.36
N ILE A 305 -12.93 -25.87 -22.56
CA ILE A 305 -12.00 -26.89 -23.05
C ILE A 305 -12.82 -27.98 -23.76
N ASN A 306 -13.93 -28.36 -23.15
CA ASN A 306 -14.93 -29.29 -23.68
C ASN A 306 -16.26 -29.09 -22.92
N SER A 307 -17.26 -29.92 -23.21
CA SER A 307 -18.60 -29.83 -22.57
C SER A 307 -18.64 -30.08 -21.06
N ARG A 308 -17.53 -30.48 -20.44
CA ARG A 308 -17.40 -30.77 -19.00
C ARG A 308 -16.31 -29.96 -18.31
N GLN A 309 -15.47 -29.24 -19.05
CA GLN A 309 -14.32 -28.54 -18.49
C GLN A 309 -14.19 -27.16 -19.08
N LEU A 310 -13.92 -26.21 -18.20
CA LEU A 310 -13.71 -24.81 -18.50
C LEU A 310 -12.33 -24.39 -18.00
N GLU A 311 -11.62 -23.60 -18.78
CA GLU A 311 -10.41 -22.91 -18.37
C GLU A 311 -10.73 -21.49 -17.90
N ILE A 312 -10.10 -21.05 -16.81
CA ILE A 312 -10.13 -19.67 -16.34
C ILE A 312 -8.69 -19.20 -16.18
N ASN A 313 -8.35 -18.10 -16.83
CA ASN A 313 -7.07 -17.39 -16.67
C ASN A 313 -7.35 -16.01 -16.07
N ILE A 314 -6.70 -15.70 -14.94
CA ILE A 314 -6.81 -14.39 -14.30
C ILE A 314 -5.43 -13.78 -14.18
N SER A 315 -5.32 -12.52 -14.59
CA SER A 315 -4.14 -11.68 -14.39
C SER A 315 -4.50 -10.54 -13.43
N VAL A 316 -3.68 -10.33 -12.40
CA VAL A 316 -3.90 -9.34 -11.35
C VAL A 316 -2.69 -8.42 -11.28
N SER A 317 -2.95 -7.11 -11.33
CA SER A 317 -1.96 -6.08 -11.01
C SER A 317 -1.93 -5.89 -9.50
N ILE A 318 -0.73 -5.83 -8.92
CA ILE A 318 -0.51 -5.76 -7.47
C ILE A 318 0.47 -4.65 -7.17
N GLU A 319 0.13 -3.86 -6.16
CA GLU A 319 1.00 -2.87 -5.55
C GLU A 319 1.09 -3.14 -4.05
N ILE A 320 2.32 -3.19 -3.53
CA ILE A 320 2.59 -3.51 -2.13
C ILE A 320 3.41 -2.42 -1.48
N TRP A 321 2.97 -2.01 -0.30
CA TRP A 321 3.62 -1.04 0.57
C TRP A 321 4.00 -1.73 1.87
N ALA A 322 5.31 -1.81 2.14
CA ALA A 322 5.81 -2.30 3.40
C ALA A 322 6.00 -1.14 4.37
N ILE A 323 5.26 -1.13 5.47
CA ILE A 323 5.20 -0.03 6.42
C ILE A 323 5.76 -0.51 7.76
N ARG A 324 6.86 0.09 8.19
CA ARG A 324 7.42 -0.13 9.52
C ARG A 324 6.82 0.86 10.50
N HIS A 325 6.25 0.34 11.58
CA HIS A 325 5.82 1.14 12.72
C HIS A 325 6.95 1.20 13.73
N CYS A 326 7.31 2.42 14.12
CA CYS A 326 8.26 2.66 15.20
C CYS A 326 7.65 3.60 16.24
N VAL A 327 8.05 3.42 17.50
CA VAL A 327 7.72 4.36 18.56
C VAL A 327 8.99 5.16 18.83
N PHE A 328 8.95 6.45 18.50
CA PHE A 328 10.06 7.33 18.85
C PHE A 328 9.85 7.88 20.25
N HIS A 329 10.97 8.12 20.93
CA HIS A 329 11.01 8.68 22.27
C HIS A 329 11.74 10.02 22.20
N THR A 330 11.15 11.06 22.78
CA THR A 330 11.75 12.39 22.91
C THR A 330 11.54 12.93 24.31
N ILE A 331 12.37 13.87 24.73
CA ILE A 331 12.16 14.64 25.94
C ILE A 331 11.28 15.88 25.67
N GLU A 332 10.44 16.25 26.62
CA GLU A 332 9.66 17.50 26.65
C GLU A 332 9.84 18.20 28.01
N ASN A 333 9.45 19.48 28.12
CA ASN A 333 9.47 20.26 29.37
C ASN A 333 10.83 20.26 30.11
N LEU A 334 11.95 20.31 29.36
CA LEU A 334 13.28 20.35 29.94
C LEU A 334 13.47 21.57 30.86
N CYS A 335 13.79 21.31 32.11
CA CYS A 335 14.03 22.30 33.15
C CYS A 335 15.37 22.01 33.84
N ILE A 336 16.22 23.03 33.89
CA ILE A 336 17.48 23.02 34.65
C ILE A 336 17.18 23.63 36.02
N SER A 337 17.40 22.85 37.08
CA SER A 337 17.32 23.35 38.44
C SER A 337 18.71 23.83 38.86
N GLU A 338 18.84 25.13 39.14
CA GLU A 338 20.04 25.71 39.75
C GLU A 338 20.13 25.31 41.23
N SER A 339 20.21 24.01 41.49
CA SER A 339 20.64 23.47 42.78
C SER A 339 22.08 23.04 42.64
N ALA A 340 22.98 23.73 43.34
CA ALA A 340 24.37 23.28 43.49
C ALA A 340 24.36 21.88 44.10
N SER A 341 24.48 20.83 43.29
CA SER A 341 24.50 19.48 43.80
C SER A 341 25.71 19.35 44.71
N SER A 342 25.50 19.05 45.99
CA SER A 342 26.55 18.86 47.00
C SER A 342 27.34 17.56 46.81
N VAL A 343 27.07 16.81 45.75
CA VAL A 343 27.70 15.52 45.44
C VAL A 343 29.11 15.78 44.89
N ARG A 344 30.11 15.64 45.76
CA ARG A 344 31.53 15.59 45.37
C ARG A 344 31.79 14.35 44.53
N THR A 345 31.69 14.48 43.21
CA THR A 345 32.16 13.45 42.28
C THR A 345 33.69 13.55 42.15
N PRO A 346 34.41 12.42 42.12
CA PRO A 346 35.86 12.43 41.99
C PRO A 346 36.28 12.97 40.61
N SER A 347 37.38 13.73 40.55
CA SER A 347 37.90 14.30 39.30
C SER A 347 38.43 13.24 38.33
N ILE A 348 38.82 12.07 38.85
CA ILE A 348 39.29 10.91 38.09
C ILE A 348 38.68 9.65 38.72
N ALA A 349 38.12 8.76 37.90
CA ALA A 349 37.62 7.46 38.32
C ALA A 349 38.07 6.35 37.36
N LEU A 350 38.30 5.15 37.89
CA LEU A 350 38.44 3.94 37.09
C LEU A 350 37.11 3.18 37.10
N TYR A 351 36.49 3.02 35.95
CA TYR A 351 35.22 2.33 35.77
C TYR A 351 35.45 0.96 35.10
N VAL A 352 34.67 -0.05 35.46
CA VAL A 352 34.71 -1.37 34.81
C VAL A 352 33.34 -1.63 34.19
N THR A 353 33.30 -1.83 32.88
CA THR A 353 32.05 -1.95 32.12
C THR A 353 31.28 -3.23 32.43
N GLY A 354 29.97 -3.10 32.60
CA GLY A 354 29.01 -4.20 32.57
C GLY A 354 28.65 -4.64 31.15
N PRO A 355 27.78 -5.67 31.01
CA PRO A 355 27.35 -6.18 29.70
C PRO A 355 26.44 -5.22 28.92
N ASP A 356 25.67 -4.38 29.61
CA ASP A 356 24.71 -3.45 29.00
C ASP A 356 25.14 -1.97 29.12
N ASP A 357 26.34 -1.71 29.63
CA ASP A 357 26.83 -0.33 29.80
C ASP A 357 27.13 0.31 28.46
N THR A 358 26.58 1.51 28.24
CA THR A 358 26.98 2.36 27.12
C THR A 358 27.89 3.50 27.58
N LEU A 359 28.69 4.06 26.66
CA LEU A 359 29.46 5.27 26.94
C LEU A 359 28.57 6.41 27.44
N TRP A 360 27.34 6.51 26.92
CA TRP A 360 26.35 7.50 27.34
C TRP A 360 25.98 7.35 28.82
N ASP A 361 25.66 6.13 29.27
CA ASP A 361 25.27 5.87 30.65
C ASP A 361 26.39 6.21 31.64
N ILE A 362 27.63 5.88 31.25
CA ILE A 362 28.83 6.20 32.03
C ILE A 362 29.08 7.72 32.05
N ALA A 363 29.01 8.38 30.89
CA ALA A 363 29.20 9.84 30.79
C ALA A 363 28.15 10.60 31.62
N LYS A 364 26.88 10.18 31.55
CA LYS A 364 25.77 10.69 32.34
C LYS A 364 25.99 10.48 33.84
N ARG A 365 26.43 9.28 34.24
CA ARG A 365 26.72 8.95 35.65
C ARG A 365 27.83 9.82 36.24
N TYR A 366 28.87 10.09 35.48
CA TYR A 366 30.03 10.88 35.92
C TYR A 366 29.94 12.36 35.55
N ARG A 367 28.87 12.80 34.87
CA ARG A 367 28.64 14.18 34.43
C ARG A 367 29.78 14.74 33.58
N THR A 368 30.31 13.93 32.67
CA THR A 368 31.32 14.29 31.65
C THR A 368 30.72 14.11 30.25
N ASP A 369 31.48 14.13 29.17
CA ASP A 369 31.01 13.84 27.80
C ASP A 369 31.55 12.51 27.27
N THR A 370 30.80 11.90 26.35
CA THR A 370 31.15 10.63 25.71
C THR A 370 32.46 10.72 24.95
N GLU A 371 32.69 11.86 24.31
CA GLU A 371 33.88 12.18 23.51
C GLU A 371 35.13 12.23 24.37
N SER A 372 35.07 12.85 25.56
CA SER A 372 36.18 12.90 26.53
C SER A 372 36.54 11.52 27.05
N ILE A 373 35.53 10.70 27.39
CA ILE A 373 35.79 9.31 27.81
C ILE A 373 36.45 8.53 26.66
N ALA A 374 35.91 8.65 25.45
CA ALA A 374 36.44 7.93 24.30
C ALA A 374 37.88 8.35 23.98
N ALA A 375 38.18 9.65 23.98
CA ALA A 375 39.51 10.19 23.70
C ALA A 375 40.56 9.76 24.73
N VAL A 376 40.22 9.74 26.03
CA VAL A 376 41.16 9.33 27.09
C VAL A 376 41.46 7.82 27.05
N ASN A 377 40.55 7.02 26.49
CA ASN A 377 40.66 5.56 26.45
C ASN A 377 40.96 5.00 25.05
N ASP A 378 41.29 5.87 24.09
CA ASP A 378 41.52 5.52 22.68
C ASP A 378 40.40 4.64 22.08
N LEU A 379 39.15 4.99 22.37
CA LEU A 379 37.95 4.28 21.90
C LEU A 379 37.30 4.98 20.70
N ASP A 380 36.67 4.18 19.85
CA ASP A 380 35.68 4.68 18.90
C ASP A 380 34.33 4.83 19.62
N ALA A 381 33.85 6.07 19.75
CA ALA A 381 32.60 6.39 20.42
C ALA A 381 31.37 5.73 19.78
N GLY A 382 31.46 5.31 18.52
CA GLY A 382 30.39 4.65 17.79
C GLY A 382 30.29 3.13 18.00
N GLN A 383 31.24 2.50 18.70
CA GLN A 383 31.27 1.04 18.90
C GLN A 383 30.72 0.62 20.27
N PRO A 384 30.05 -0.55 20.37
CA PRO A 384 29.58 -1.08 21.64
C PRO A 384 30.76 -1.42 22.57
N LEU A 385 30.57 -1.19 23.87
CA LEU A 385 31.57 -1.50 24.88
C LEU A 385 31.59 -3.00 25.19
N SER A 386 32.79 -3.58 25.31
CA SER A 386 32.96 -4.95 25.77
C SER A 386 32.88 -5.00 27.30
N ALA A 387 32.17 -5.97 27.86
CA ALA A 387 32.10 -6.18 29.30
C ALA A 387 33.48 -6.45 29.93
N GLY A 388 33.74 -5.89 31.11
CA GLY A 388 34.99 -6.03 31.85
C GLY A 388 36.12 -5.08 31.40
N THR A 389 35.86 -4.20 30.44
CA THR A 389 36.80 -3.16 29.99
C THR A 389 36.99 -2.14 31.09
N ARG A 390 38.24 -1.74 31.34
CA ARG A 390 38.59 -0.73 32.34
C ARG A 390 38.73 0.62 31.67
N LEU A 391 37.88 1.57 32.05
CA LEU A 391 37.85 2.92 31.48
C LEU A 391 38.31 3.94 32.50
N LEU A 392 39.23 4.81 32.10
CA LEU A 392 39.61 6.00 32.84
C LEU A 392 38.62 7.13 32.53
N VAL A 393 37.87 7.57 33.53
CA VAL A 393 36.87 8.63 33.39
C VAL A 393 37.42 9.90 34.04
N VAL A 394 37.54 10.96 33.24
CA VAL A 394 38.01 12.29 33.66
C VAL A 394 36.87 13.29 33.46
N ARG A 395 36.72 14.20 34.42
CA ARG A 395 35.69 15.24 34.42
C ARG A 395 36.23 16.58 33.94
#